data_AF-A0A369QVP4-F1
#
_entry.id   AF-A0A369QVP4-F1
#
_cell.length_a   1.000
_cell.length_b   1.000
_cell.length_c   1.000
_cell.angle_alpha   90.00
_cell.angle_beta   90.00
_cell.angle_gamma   90.00
#
_symmetry.space_group_name_H-M   'P 1'
#
loop_
_entity.id
_entity.type
_entity.pdbx_description
1 polymer ?
#
loop_
_entity_poly.entity_id
_entity_poly.type
_entity_poly.pdbx_seq_one_letter_code
_entity_poly.pdbx_strand_id
1 'polypeptide(L)'
;MHRPEAGIALPERNEGAWSHCNNFRFHVWWHKALLHLDLGGHDRALSLYDTRIRTDKTDDYRDLANAASLLVRLELDGVDVGQRWGELADIAENRADDGCLVLADLHYMLALTGATRRESAGRLVAQVAASGAAPTEQGRGAAHPGLAAAEGLAAFGEGRHARAFDRLSAARAHMPTIGSHAQRDVFERITVDAGIRAGRLEAASAILDARTALRGGHADTFARTRRTRIADAPLASDHGAE
;
A
#
# COMPACT_ATOMS: atom_id res chain seq x y z
N MET A 1 -0.95 10.80 20.90
CA MET A 1 0.09 11.77 20.46
C MET A 1 1.04 11.04 19.51
N HIS A 2 1.18 11.50 18.26
CA HIS A 2 2.10 10.93 17.28
C HIS A 2 3.55 11.32 17.68
N ARG A 3 4.43 10.33 17.92
CA ARG A 3 5.81 10.52 18.44
C ARG A 3 6.81 9.67 17.65
N PRO A 4 7.11 10.03 16.39
CA PRO A 4 7.89 9.18 15.49
C PRO A 4 9.31 8.93 15.99
N GLU A 5 9.99 9.90 16.59
CA GLU A 5 11.36 9.77 17.09
C GLU A 5 11.46 8.74 18.22
N ALA A 6 10.48 8.75 19.14
CA ALA A 6 10.41 7.77 20.21
C ALA A 6 10.15 6.35 19.67
N GLY A 7 9.28 6.24 18.65
CA GLY A 7 9.00 4.97 17.99
C GLY A 7 10.19 4.44 17.17
N ILE A 8 11.03 5.31 16.59
CA ILE A 8 12.24 4.93 15.86
C ILE A 8 13.30 4.34 16.80
N ALA A 9 13.48 4.92 17.98
CA ALA A 9 14.46 4.47 18.96
C ALA A 9 14.04 3.19 19.71
N LEU A 10 12.75 2.90 19.79
CA LEU A 10 12.21 1.80 20.59
C LEU A 10 12.69 0.41 20.12
N PRO A 11 12.65 0.05 18.82
CA PRO A 11 13.18 -1.22 18.33
C PRO A 11 14.64 -1.44 18.71
N GLU A 12 15.50 -0.45 18.51
CA GLU A 12 16.94 -0.55 18.76
C GLU A 12 17.24 -0.77 20.25
N ARG A 13 16.50 -0.08 21.13
CA ARG A 13 16.67 -0.21 22.59
C ARG A 13 16.21 -1.55 23.14
N ASN A 14 15.40 -2.31 22.39
CA ASN A 14 14.75 -3.53 22.87
C ASN A 14 14.99 -4.72 21.93
N GLU A 15 16.00 -4.68 21.07
CA GLU A 15 16.22 -5.69 20.00
C GLU A 15 16.24 -7.12 20.55
N GLY A 16 16.89 -7.36 21.69
CA GLY A 16 16.97 -8.69 22.32
C GLY A 16 15.60 -9.31 22.68
N ALA A 17 14.57 -8.50 22.88
CA ALA A 17 13.24 -8.99 23.24
C ALA A 17 12.46 -9.62 22.08
N TRP A 18 12.84 -9.34 20.83
CA TRP A 18 12.04 -9.73 19.66
C TRP A 18 12.85 -10.18 18.44
N SER A 19 14.16 -9.98 18.40
CA SER A 19 15.01 -10.32 17.24
C SER A 19 14.96 -11.80 16.86
N HIS A 20 14.70 -12.67 17.84
CA HIS A 20 14.55 -14.12 17.67
C HIS A 20 13.13 -14.54 17.24
N CYS A 21 12.16 -13.63 17.26
CA CYS A 21 10.77 -13.92 16.93
C CYS A 21 10.55 -13.91 15.42
N ASN A 22 10.69 -15.08 14.77
CA ASN A 22 10.43 -15.38 13.34
C ASN A 22 10.03 -14.17 12.46
N ASN A 23 8.84 -14.16 11.85
CA ASN A 23 8.38 -13.08 10.98
C ASN A 23 8.29 -11.72 11.70
N PHE A 24 7.96 -11.77 12.99
CA PHE A 24 7.72 -10.59 13.80
C PHE A 24 8.91 -9.62 13.81
N ARG A 25 10.15 -10.12 13.73
CA ARG A 25 11.34 -9.28 13.64
C ARG A 25 11.32 -8.35 12.42
N PHE A 26 10.89 -8.84 11.27
CA PHE A 26 10.80 -8.05 10.04
C PHE A 26 9.71 -7.00 10.15
N HIS A 27 8.60 -7.36 10.78
CA HIS A 27 7.49 -6.45 11.01
C HIS A 27 7.85 -5.28 11.94
N VAL A 28 8.66 -5.52 12.99
CA VAL A 28 9.15 -4.45 13.87
C VAL A 28 10.06 -3.48 13.10
N TRP A 29 10.98 -3.99 12.27
CA TRP A 29 11.81 -3.15 11.41
C TRP A 29 11.00 -2.39 10.36
N TRP A 30 9.97 -3.01 9.81
CA TRP A 30 9.04 -2.36 8.88
C TRP A 30 8.33 -1.17 9.52
N HIS A 31 7.84 -1.31 10.76
CA HIS A 31 7.27 -0.19 11.50
C HIS A 31 8.27 0.95 11.70
N LYS A 32 9.54 0.65 12.00
CA LYS A 32 10.59 1.66 12.08
C LYS A 32 10.78 2.39 10.74
N ALA A 33 10.78 1.66 9.63
CA ALA A 33 10.89 2.26 8.29
C ALA A 33 9.70 3.19 7.99
N LEU A 34 8.47 2.81 8.36
CA LEU A 34 7.31 3.69 8.21
C LEU A 34 7.44 5.01 8.99
N LEU A 35 8.00 4.97 10.20
CA LEU A 35 8.24 6.19 10.98
C LEU A 35 9.31 7.08 10.35
N HIS A 36 10.33 6.50 9.71
CA HIS A 36 11.26 7.28 8.90
C HIS A 36 10.55 7.95 7.71
N LEU A 37 9.64 7.25 7.02
CA LEU A 37 8.85 7.86 5.94
C LEU A 37 7.96 9.00 6.43
N ASP A 38 7.35 8.87 7.61
CA ASP A 38 6.54 9.94 8.20
C ASP A 38 7.37 11.22 8.43
N LEU A 39 8.69 11.09 8.61
CA LEU A 39 9.67 12.18 8.73
C LEU A 39 10.41 12.53 7.43
N GLY A 40 10.08 11.92 6.29
CA GLY A 40 10.77 12.14 5.00
C GLY A 40 12.12 11.44 4.86
N GLY A 41 12.46 10.50 5.76
CA GLY A 41 13.69 9.73 5.77
C GLY A 41 13.71 8.57 4.78
N HIS A 42 13.55 8.86 3.48
CA HIS A 42 13.44 7.85 2.43
C HIS A 42 14.67 6.91 2.35
N ASP A 43 15.89 7.45 2.37
CA ASP A 43 17.13 6.66 2.31
C ASP A 43 17.26 5.68 3.47
N ARG A 44 16.81 6.10 4.66
CA ARG A 44 16.81 5.25 5.86
C ARG A 44 15.78 4.13 5.74
N ALA A 45 14.59 4.43 5.21
CA ALA A 45 13.56 3.44 4.97
C ALA A 45 14.02 2.39 3.93
N LEU A 46 14.64 2.82 2.82
CA LEU A 46 15.20 1.92 1.81
C LEU A 46 16.37 1.08 2.35
N SER A 47 17.26 1.68 3.16
CA SER A 47 18.32 0.94 3.83
C SER A 47 17.79 -0.13 4.80
N LEU A 48 16.72 0.17 5.55
CA LEU A 48 16.04 -0.82 6.40
C LEU A 48 15.39 -1.93 5.59
N TYR A 49 14.85 -1.61 4.40
CA TYR A 49 14.36 -2.63 3.47
C TYR A 49 15.44 -3.66 3.19
N ASP A 50 16.61 -3.21 2.71
CA ASP A 50 17.69 -4.10 2.26
C ASP A 50 18.36 -4.86 3.41
N THR A 51 18.61 -4.18 4.52
CA THR A 51 19.47 -4.72 5.59
C THR A 51 18.70 -5.47 6.67
N ARG A 52 17.40 -5.21 6.83
CA ARG A 52 16.62 -5.72 7.96
C ARG A 52 15.32 -6.40 7.56
N ILE A 53 14.52 -5.80 6.68
CA ILE A 53 13.15 -6.27 6.38
C ILE A 53 13.18 -7.41 5.35
N ARG A 54 13.98 -7.26 4.29
CA ARG A 54 14.12 -8.24 3.20
C ARG A 54 15.52 -8.86 3.17
N THR A 55 16.18 -8.93 4.33
CA THR A 55 17.48 -9.61 4.46
C THR A 55 17.31 -11.12 4.23
N ASP A 56 16.23 -11.70 4.77
CA ASP A 56 15.84 -13.08 4.48
C ASP A 56 14.66 -13.07 3.51
N LYS A 57 14.83 -13.82 2.42
CA LYS A 57 13.87 -13.88 1.33
C LYS A 57 12.86 -15.01 1.53
N THR A 58 12.16 -14.96 2.67
CA THR A 58 11.06 -15.89 2.98
C THR A 58 9.90 -15.70 2.02
N ASP A 59 9.07 -16.72 1.88
CA ASP A 59 7.82 -16.70 1.11
C ASP A 59 6.57 -16.55 2.02
N ASP A 60 6.76 -16.17 3.29
CA ASP A 60 5.68 -15.85 4.20
C ASP A 60 4.94 -14.59 3.73
N TYR A 61 3.63 -14.68 3.57
CA TYR A 61 2.83 -13.57 3.06
C TYR A 61 2.98 -12.28 3.87
N ARG A 62 3.25 -12.37 5.18
CA ARG A 62 3.43 -11.20 6.05
C ARG A 62 4.74 -10.49 5.75
N ASP A 63 5.79 -11.24 5.42
CA ASP A 63 7.08 -10.67 5.01
C ASP A 63 6.97 -10.00 3.65
N LEU A 64 6.28 -10.66 2.72
CA LEU A 64 6.01 -10.09 1.41
C LEU A 64 5.15 -8.81 1.52
N ALA A 65 4.14 -8.82 2.39
CA ALA A 65 3.30 -7.66 2.65
C ALA A 65 4.10 -6.49 3.20
N ASN A 66 4.96 -6.72 4.21
CA ASN A 66 5.87 -5.69 4.73
C ASN A 66 6.74 -5.11 3.60
N ALA A 67 7.37 -5.96 2.79
CA ALA A 67 8.26 -5.56 1.71
C ALA A 67 7.51 -4.75 0.62
N ALA A 68 6.46 -5.32 0.02
CA ALA A 68 5.70 -4.68 -1.05
C ALA A 68 5.08 -3.36 -0.60
N SER A 69 4.52 -3.32 0.62
CA SER A 69 3.91 -2.12 1.19
C SER A 69 4.94 -0.99 1.39
N LEU A 70 6.19 -1.32 1.73
CA LEU A 70 7.26 -0.33 1.87
C LEU A 70 7.74 0.20 0.51
N LEU A 71 7.93 -0.68 -0.48
CA LEU A 71 8.35 -0.27 -1.84
C LEU A 71 7.33 0.67 -2.49
N VAL A 72 6.03 0.36 -2.43
CA VAL A 72 4.99 1.27 -2.96
C VAL A 72 5.12 2.66 -2.35
N ARG A 73 5.30 2.76 -1.02
CA ARG A 73 5.38 4.08 -0.37
C ARG A 73 6.57 4.89 -0.87
N LEU A 74 7.71 4.23 -1.01
CA LEU A 74 8.92 4.85 -1.55
C LEU A 74 8.68 5.34 -2.98
N GLU A 75 8.09 4.53 -3.86
CA GLU A 75 7.79 4.93 -5.24
C GLU A 75 6.75 6.05 -5.34
N LEU A 76 5.70 6.03 -4.51
CA LEU A 76 4.73 7.12 -4.48
C LEU A 76 5.40 8.46 -4.08
N ASP A 77 6.44 8.39 -3.25
CA ASP A 77 7.27 9.51 -2.83
C ASP A 77 8.39 9.86 -3.83
N GLY A 78 8.45 9.17 -4.97
CA GLY A 78 9.37 9.44 -6.08
C GLY A 78 10.75 8.79 -5.93
N VAL A 79 10.90 7.84 -5.01
CA VAL A 79 12.16 7.11 -4.80
C VAL A 79 12.27 5.97 -5.80
N ASP A 80 13.43 5.86 -6.45
CA ASP A 80 13.77 4.69 -7.28
C ASP A 80 14.06 3.47 -6.40
N VAL A 81 13.23 2.45 -6.51
CA VAL A 81 13.36 1.19 -5.75
C VAL A 81 14.17 0.12 -6.49
N GLY A 82 14.68 0.42 -7.69
CA GLY A 82 15.55 -0.46 -8.47
C GLY A 82 14.89 -1.81 -8.78
N GLN A 83 15.67 -2.90 -8.68
CA GLN A 83 15.25 -4.24 -9.10
C GLN A 83 14.48 -5.03 -8.03
N ARG A 84 14.05 -4.38 -6.94
CA ARG A 84 13.47 -5.05 -5.76
C ARG A 84 12.12 -5.71 -6.03
N TRP A 85 11.39 -5.24 -7.04
CA TRP A 85 10.10 -5.80 -7.41
C TRP A 85 10.16 -7.20 -8.00
N GLY A 86 11.20 -7.52 -8.78
CA GLY A 86 11.28 -8.79 -9.51
C GLY A 86 11.15 -10.00 -8.58
N GLU A 87 11.93 -9.99 -7.49
CA GLU A 87 11.94 -11.06 -6.49
C GLU A 87 10.58 -11.21 -5.78
N LEU A 88 9.94 -10.11 -5.39
CA LEU A 88 8.62 -10.17 -4.75
C LEU A 88 7.55 -10.68 -5.71
N ALA A 89 7.64 -10.31 -6.98
CA ALA A 89 6.70 -10.74 -8.00
C ALA A 89 6.84 -12.24 -8.30
N ASP A 90 8.06 -12.77 -8.36
CA ASP A 90 8.28 -14.21 -8.56
C ASP A 90 7.64 -15.03 -7.41
N ILE A 91 7.74 -14.56 -6.16
CA ILE A 91 7.06 -15.20 -5.02
C ILE A 91 5.55 -15.04 -5.13
N ALA A 92 5.07 -13.84 -5.45
CA ALA A 92 3.64 -13.56 -5.60
C ALA A 92 3.00 -14.45 -6.68
N GLU A 93 3.68 -14.72 -7.80
CA GLU A 93 3.19 -15.61 -8.85
C GLU A 93 3.02 -17.05 -8.38
N ASN A 94 3.95 -17.55 -7.56
CA ASN A 94 3.88 -18.90 -7.00
C ASN A 94 2.82 -19.04 -5.90
N ARG A 95 2.36 -17.92 -5.32
CA ARG A 95 1.40 -17.86 -4.20
C ARG A 95 0.03 -17.33 -4.62
N ALA A 96 -0.12 -16.86 -5.85
CA ALA A 96 -1.33 -16.20 -6.35
C ALA A 96 -2.58 -17.09 -6.30
N ASP A 97 -2.39 -18.41 -6.31
CA ASP A 97 -3.49 -19.38 -6.29
C ASP A 97 -3.87 -19.83 -4.86
N ASP A 98 -3.17 -19.37 -3.82
CA ASP A 98 -3.47 -19.75 -2.42
C ASP A 98 -4.92 -19.37 -2.05
N GLY A 99 -5.39 -18.19 -2.48
CA GLY A 99 -6.79 -17.75 -2.34
C GLY A 99 -7.35 -17.72 -0.91
N CYS A 100 -6.47 -17.83 0.10
CA CYS A 100 -6.86 -18.06 1.50
C CYS A 100 -7.13 -16.77 2.28
N LEU A 101 -6.43 -15.67 1.95
CA LEU A 101 -6.47 -14.42 2.70
C LEU A 101 -6.42 -13.25 1.72
N VAL A 102 -7.54 -12.54 1.57
CA VAL A 102 -7.66 -11.40 0.65
C VAL A 102 -6.60 -10.31 0.91
N LEU A 103 -6.19 -10.10 2.17
CA LEU A 103 -5.14 -9.14 2.47
C LEU A 103 -3.79 -9.57 1.86
N ALA A 104 -3.47 -10.86 1.88
CA ALA A 104 -2.26 -11.39 1.25
C ALA A 104 -2.34 -11.18 -0.27
N ASP A 105 -3.46 -11.53 -0.89
CA ASP A 105 -3.70 -11.35 -2.32
C ASP A 105 -3.52 -9.89 -2.74
N LEU A 106 -4.03 -8.93 -1.95
CA LEU A 106 -3.84 -7.51 -2.27
C LEU A 106 -2.37 -7.06 -2.19
N HIS A 107 -1.54 -7.68 -1.34
CA HIS A 107 -0.10 -7.40 -1.31
C HIS A 107 0.66 -8.11 -2.42
N TYR A 108 0.23 -9.31 -2.82
CA TYR A 108 0.71 -9.97 -4.03
C TYR A 108 0.42 -9.09 -5.26
N MET A 109 -0.76 -8.48 -5.31
CA MET A 109 -1.11 -7.51 -6.36
C MET A 109 -0.15 -6.33 -6.41
N LEU A 110 0.30 -5.80 -5.26
CA LEU A 110 1.32 -4.73 -5.24
C LEU A 110 2.64 -5.20 -5.86
N ALA A 111 3.09 -6.41 -5.52
CA ALA A 111 4.32 -6.97 -6.09
C ALA A 111 4.21 -7.18 -7.61
N LEU A 112 3.11 -7.77 -8.08
CA LEU A 112 2.88 -8.03 -9.50
C LEU A 112 2.77 -6.73 -10.30
N THR A 113 2.06 -5.73 -9.77
CA THR A 113 1.90 -4.42 -10.44
C THR A 113 3.19 -3.63 -10.44
N GLY A 114 3.95 -3.61 -9.33
CA GLY A 114 5.28 -2.99 -9.26
C GLY A 114 6.29 -3.61 -10.23
N ALA A 115 6.23 -4.93 -10.43
CA ALA A 115 7.05 -5.63 -11.44
C ALA A 115 6.46 -5.62 -12.86
N THR A 116 5.34 -4.91 -13.10
CA THR A 116 4.66 -4.85 -14.42
C THR A 116 4.21 -6.24 -14.96
N ARG A 117 3.96 -7.21 -14.09
CA ARG A 117 3.49 -8.58 -14.42
C ARG A 117 1.97 -8.58 -14.70
N ARG A 118 1.54 -7.90 -15.77
CA ARG A 118 0.12 -7.66 -16.09
C ARG A 118 -0.73 -8.92 -16.21
N GLU A 119 -0.22 -9.97 -16.83
CA GLU A 119 -0.95 -11.24 -16.97
C GLU A 119 -1.21 -11.89 -15.61
N SER A 120 -0.17 -12.00 -14.77
CA SER A 120 -0.29 -12.54 -13.41
C SER A 120 -1.20 -11.68 -12.52
N ALA A 121 -1.16 -10.35 -12.66
CA ALA A 121 -2.11 -9.47 -11.99
C ALA A 121 -3.56 -9.75 -12.43
N GLY A 122 -3.79 -9.95 -13.73
CA GLY A 122 -5.11 -10.35 -14.25
C GLY A 122 -5.60 -11.68 -13.69
N ARG A 123 -4.72 -12.69 -13.62
CA ARG A 123 -5.03 -14.00 -13.00
C ARG A 123 -5.41 -13.83 -11.53
N LEU A 124 -4.66 -13.03 -10.77
CA LEU A 124 -4.95 -12.79 -9.36
C LEU A 124 -6.29 -12.06 -9.14
N VAL A 125 -6.67 -11.10 -10.00
CA VAL A 125 -8.02 -10.51 -9.98
C VAL A 125 -9.11 -11.58 -10.16
N ALA A 126 -8.93 -12.46 -11.14
CA ALA A 126 -9.87 -13.55 -11.38
C ALA A 126 -9.97 -14.51 -10.19
N GLN A 127 -8.84 -14.81 -9.54
CA GLN A 127 -8.80 -15.65 -8.35
C GLN A 127 -9.53 -15.00 -7.17
N VAL A 128 -9.30 -13.71 -6.90
CA VAL A 128 -10.02 -12.98 -5.84
C VAL A 128 -11.53 -12.98 -6.12
N ALA A 129 -11.95 -12.84 -7.39
CA ALA A 129 -13.35 -12.94 -7.77
C ALA A 129 -13.92 -14.35 -7.50
N ALA A 130 -13.18 -15.41 -7.83
CA ALA A 130 -13.57 -16.78 -7.57
C ALA A 130 -13.69 -17.08 -6.06
N SER A 131 -12.71 -16.65 -5.26
CA SER A 131 -12.77 -16.74 -3.79
C SER A 131 -13.97 -15.99 -3.22
N GLY A 132 -14.37 -14.88 -3.85
CA GLY A 132 -15.56 -14.10 -3.50
C GLY A 132 -16.88 -14.86 -3.59
N ALA A 133 -16.95 -15.94 -4.37
CA ALA A 133 -18.15 -16.77 -4.49
C ALA A 133 -18.33 -17.74 -3.30
N ALA A 134 -17.30 -17.95 -2.48
CA ALA A 134 -17.39 -18.85 -1.34
C ALA A 134 -18.25 -18.26 -0.21
N PRO A 135 -19.18 -19.03 0.40
CA PRO A 135 -20.03 -18.54 1.50
C PRO A 135 -19.29 -18.52 2.85
N THR A 136 -18.05 -18.03 2.88
CA THR A 136 -17.19 -17.97 4.07
C THR A 136 -16.91 -16.51 4.45
N GLU A 137 -16.34 -16.27 5.64
CA GLU A 137 -15.90 -14.92 6.02
C GLU A 137 -14.83 -14.38 5.07
N GLN A 138 -13.87 -15.22 4.67
CA GLN A 138 -12.86 -14.86 3.70
C GLN A 138 -13.45 -14.59 2.31
N GLY A 139 -14.44 -15.39 1.88
CA GLY A 139 -15.16 -15.16 0.65
C GLY A 139 -15.93 -13.83 0.67
N ARG A 140 -16.58 -13.48 1.78
CA ARG A 140 -17.19 -12.14 1.94
C ARG A 140 -16.16 -11.03 1.82
N GLY A 141 -15.00 -11.16 2.47
CA GLY A 141 -13.91 -10.19 2.36
C GLY A 141 -13.32 -10.08 0.95
N ALA A 142 -13.20 -11.20 0.23
CA ALA A 142 -12.76 -11.26 -1.16
C ALA A 142 -13.78 -10.63 -2.12
N ALA A 143 -15.07 -10.91 -1.95
CA ALA A 143 -16.13 -10.27 -2.73
C ALA A 143 -16.20 -8.76 -2.46
N HIS A 144 -16.10 -8.37 -1.19
CA HIS A 144 -16.13 -6.98 -0.77
C HIS A 144 -15.36 -6.78 0.56
N PRO A 145 -14.29 -5.97 0.61
CA PRO A 145 -13.81 -5.03 -0.42
C PRO A 145 -12.78 -5.60 -1.42
N GLY A 146 -12.40 -6.88 -1.30
CA GLY A 146 -11.25 -7.48 -1.98
C GLY A 146 -11.20 -7.27 -3.49
N LEU A 147 -12.26 -7.63 -4.21
CA LEU A 147 -12.30 -7.58 -5.66
C LEU A 147 -12.15 -6.15 -6.18
N ALA A 148 -12.89 -5.20 -5.61
CA ALA A 148 -12.78 -3.80 -5.99
C ALA A 148 -11.36 -3.25 -5.72
N ALA A 149 -10.73 -3.66 -4.61
CA ALA A 149 -9.35 -3.30 -4.34
C ALA A 149 -8.38 -3.90 -5.37
N ALA A 150 -8.47 -5.20 -5.66
CA ALA A 150 -7.61 -5.88 -6.62
C ALA A 150 -7.71 -5.26 -8.03
N GLU A 151 -8.93 -4.99 -8.50
CA GLU A 151 -9.15 -4.31 -9.78
C GLU A 151 -8.58 -2.89 -9.81
N GLY A 152 -8.69 -2.17 -8.70
CA GLY A 152 -8.17 -0.82 -8.56
C GLY A 152 -6.63 -0.78 -8.57
N LEU A 153 -5.98 -1.73 -7.90
CA LEU A 153 -4.53 -1.88 -7.90
C LEU A 153 -4.00 -2.26 -9.28
N ALA A 154 -4.63 -3.21 -9.98
CA ALA A 154 -4.28 -3.55 -11.35
C ALA A 154 -4.41 -2.34 -12.29
N ALA A 155 -5.52 -1.59 -12.19
CA ALA A 155 -5.72 -0.37 -12.96
C ALA A 155 -4.65 0.70 -12.64
N PHE A 156 -4.20 0.81 -11.39
CA PHE A 156 -3.15 1.76 -11.00
C PHE A 156 -1.82 1.42 -11.65
N GLY A 157 -1.41 0.14 -11.60
CA GLY A 157 -0.18 -0.35 -12.24
C GLY A 157 -0.17 -0.18 -13.77
N GLU A 158 -1.34 -0.16 -14.40
CA GLU A 158 -1.50 0.09 -15.83
C GLU A 158 -1.62 1.59 -16.20
N GLY A 159 -1.50 2.50 -15.23
CA GLY A 159 -1.65 3.94 -15.46
C GLY A 159 -3.10 4.40 -15.67
N ARG A 160 -4.10 3.53 -15.46
CA ARG A 160 -5.53 3.85 -15.59
C ARG A 160 -6.05 4.51 -14.31
N HIS A 161 -5.51 5.69 -13.99
CA HIS A 161 -5.66 6.34 -12.69
C HIS A 161 -7.11 6.67 -12.31
N ALA A 162 -7.97 7.08 -13.26
CA ALA A 162 -9.39 7.31 -12.97
C ALA A 162 -10.09 6.03 -12.51
N ARG A 163 -9.91 4.91 -13.23
CA ARG A 163 -10.48 3.62 -12.85
C ARG A 163 -9.91 3.11 -11.52
N ALA A 164 -8.61 3.29 -11.30
CA ALA A 164 -7.99 2.96 -10.02
C ALA A 164 -8.62 3.72 -8.87
N PHE A 165 -8.82 5.04 -9.03
CA PHE A 165 -9.47 5.88 -8.04
C PHE A 165 -10.89 5.40 -7.71
N ASP A 166 -11.72 5.16 -8.73
CA ASP A 166 -13.12 4.76 -8.56
C ASP A 166 -13.21 3.42 -7.81
N ARG A 167 -12.41 2.43 -8.23
CA ARG A 167 -12.42 1.08 -7.65
C ARG A 167 -11.85 1.03 -6.24
N LEU A 168 -10.73 1.71 -5.99
CA LEU A 168 -10.15 1.78 -4.65
C LEU A 168 -11.03 2.61 -3.70
N SER A 169 -11.72 3.64 -4.18
CA SER A 169 -12.66 4.42 -3.38
C SER A 169 -13.88 3.60 -2.96
N ALA A 170 -14.42 2.76 -3.86
CA ALA A 170 -15.48 1.81 -3.54
C ALA A 170 -15.06 0.80 -2.46
N ALA A 171 -13.82 0.30 -2.55
CA ALA A 171 -13.25 -0.60 -1.54
C ALA A 171 -13.02 0.10 -0.19
N ARG A 172 -12.60 1.38 -0.21
CA ARG A 172 -12.05 2.10 0.94
C ARG A 172 -12.94 2.08 2.18
N ALA A 173 -14.25 2.27 2.05
CA ALA A 173 -15.16 2.35 3.20
C ALA A 173 -15.23 1.03 3.99
N HIS A 174 -14.96 -0.09 3.32
CA HIS A 174 -15.05 -1.43 3.89
C HIS A 174 -13.68 -2.05 4.16
N MET A 175 -12.58 -1.41 3.76
CA MET A 175 -11.21 -1.85 4.10
C MET A 175 -10.98 -2.15 5.59
N PRO A 176 -11.65 -1.50 6.58
CA PRO A 176 -11.51 -1.89 7.98
C PRO A 176 -11.91 -3.33 8.30
N THR A 177 -12.70 -3.99 7.45
CA THR A 177 -13.07 -5.41 7.63
C THR A 177 -11.95 -6.36 7.25
N ILE A 178 -10.87 -5.88 6.60
CA ILE A 178 -9.74 -6.71 6.17
C ILE A 178 -8.41 -6.18 6.72
N GLY A 179 -7.71 -7.02 7.49
CA GLY A 179 -6.35 -6.75 7.94
C GLY A 179 -6.18 -5.59 8.93
N SER A 180 -4.91 -5.25 9.21
CA SER A 180 -4.56 -4.20 10.17
C SER A 180 -4.52 -2.81 9.53
N HIS A 181 -4.65 -1.77 10.37
CA HIS A 181 -4.64 -0.37 9.94
C HIS A 181 -3.39 0.02 9.13
N ALA A 182 -2.21 -0.38 9.60
CA ALA A 182 -0.95 0.01 8.94
C ALA A 182 -0.74 -0.71 7.60
N GLN A 183 -1.18 -1.97 7.48
CA GLN A 183 -1.07 -2.71 6.23
C GLN A 183 -2.01 -2.13 5.15
N ARG A 184 -3.25 -1.80 5.51
CA ARG A 184 -4.22 -1.22 4.55
C ARG A 184 -3.98 0.25 4.21
N ASP A 185 -3.19 0.97 5.00
CA ASP A 185 -2.81 2.37 4.76
C ASP A 185 -2.18 2.57 3.36
N VAL A 186 -1.53 1.54 2.81
CA VAL A 186 -0.93 1.60 1.47
C VAL A 186 -1.97 1.80 0.40
N PHE A 187 -3.12 1.13 0.51
CA PHE A 187 -4.19 1.21 -0.47
C PHE A 187 -4.82 2.59 -0.45
N GLU A 188 -5.00 3.21 0.72
CA GLU A 188 -5.47 4.60 0.82
C GLU A 188 -4.48 5.58 0.17
N ARG A 189 -3.17 5.38 0.37
CA ARG A 189 -2.14 6.21 -0.29
C ARG A 189 -2.22 6.09 -1.81
N ILE A 190 -2.37 4.87 -2.34
CA ILE A 190 -2.58 4.63 -3.78
C ILE A 190 -3.87 5.29 -4.25
N THR A 191 -4.98 5.21 -3.50
CA THR A 191 -6.23 5.90 -3.86
C THR A 191 -6.02 7.40 -4.02
N VAL A 192 -5.34 8.04 -3.06
CA VAL A 192 -5.05 9.48 -3.14
C VAL A 192 -4.20 9.81 -4.37
N ASP A 193 -3.10 9.09 -4.59
CA ASP A 193 -2.21 9.32 -5.74
C ASP A 193 -2.95 9.07 -7.08
N ALA A 194 -3.80 8.05 -7.15
CA ALA A 194 -4.66 7.79 -8.30
C ALA A 194 -5.63 8.95 -8.56
N GLY A 195 -6.25 9.49 -7.51
CA GLY A 195 -7.16 10.62 -7.59
C GLY A 195 -6.46 11.88 -8.11
N ILE A 196 -5.28 12.20 -7.57
CA ILE A 196 -4.47 13.34 -8.02
C ILE A 196 -4.10 13.19 -9.50
N ARG A 197 -3.55 12.03 -9.90
CA ARG A 197 -3.14 11.77 -11.29
C ARG A 197 -4.32 11.72 -12.26
N ALA A 198 -5.54 11.45 -11.77
CA ALA A 198 -6.77 11.46 -12.54
C ALA A 198 -7.48 12.84 -12.56
N GLY A 199 -6.93 13.87 -11.91
CA GLY A 199 -7.57 15.18 -11.79
C GLY A 199 -8.78 15.21 -10.82
N ARG A 200 -8.98 14.18 -10.00
CA ARG A 200 -10.04 14.10 -8.96
C ARG A 200 -9.60 14.82 -7.67
N LEU A 201 -9.16 16.07 -7.80
CA LEU A 201 -8.44 16.79 -6.75
C LEU A 201 -9.25 17.00 -5.47
N GLU A 202 -10.53 17.37 -5.59
CA GLU A 202 -11.43 17.57 -4.45
C GLU A 202 -11.65 16.27 -3.69
N ALA A 203 -11.93 15.18 -4.41
CA ALA A 203 -12.16 13.87 -3.81
C ALA A 203 -10.89 13.31 -3.15
N ALA A 204 -9.71 13.52 -3.76
CA ALA A 204 -8.43 13.18 -3.15
C ALA A 204 -8.16 14.00 -1.87
N SER A 205 -8.52 15.30 -1.87
CA SER A 205 -8.42 16.18 -0.70
C SER A 205 -9.29 15.70 0.46
N ALA A 206 -10.55 15.31 0.17
CA ALA A 206 -11.45 14.78 1.19
C ALA A 206 -10.91 13.51 1.87
N ILE A 207 -10.24 12.62 1.11
CA ILE A 207 -9.57 11.44 1.68
C ILE A 207 -8.42 11.85 2.61
N LEU A 208 -7.60 12.84 2.21
CA LEU A 208 -6.52 13.37 3.03
C LEU A 208 -7.01 14.03 4.32
N ASP A 209 -8.16 14.72 4.28
CA ASP A 209 -8.78 15.34 5.44
C ASP A 209 -9.28 14.27 6.43
N ALA A 210 -10.00 13.26 5.94
CA ALA A 210 -10.45 12.14 6.76
C ALA A 210 -9.25 11.41 7.42
N ARG A 211 -8.18 11.18 6.66
CA ARG A 211 -6.92 10.60 7.17
C ARG A 211 -6.31 11.46 8.28
N THR A 212 -6.24 12.78 8.07
CA THR A 212 -5.64 13.72 9.02
C THR A 212 -6.44 13.76 10.32
N ALA A 213 -7.78 13.75 10.22
CA ALA A 213 -8.67 13.70 11.39
C ALA A 213 -8.44 12.43 12.23
N LEU A 214 -8.35 11.25 11.59
CA LEU A 214 -8.05 9.98 12.27
C LEU A 214 -6.67 9.96 12.96
N ARG A 215 -5.76 10.83 12.56
CA ARG A 215 -4.42 11.00 13.15
C ARG A 215 -4.37 12.13 14.18
N GLY A 216 -5.51 12.54 14.73
CA GLY A 216 -5.60 13.59 15.74
C GLY A 216 -5.20 14.96 15.20
N GLY A 217 -5.51 15.23 13.93
CA GLY A 217 -5.15 16.48 13.26
C GLY A 217 -3.70 16.55 12.76
N HIS A 218 -2.89 15.51 12.99
CA HIS A 218 -1.51 15.50 12.52
C HIS A 218 -1.40 15.08 11.05
N ALA A 219 -0.86 15.96 10.22
CA ALA A 219 -0.54 15.68 8.81
C ALA A 219 0.88 15.10 8.70
N ASP A 220 0.98 13.82 8.35
CA ASP A 220 2.25 13.16 8.02
C ASP A 220 2.88 13.72 6.74
N THR A 221 4.14 13.37 6.46
CA THR A 221 4.84 13.82 5.24
C THR A 221 4.09 13.44 3.97
N PHE A 222 3.44 12.28 3.92
CA PHE A 222 2.59 11.89 2.81
C PHE A 222 1.45 12.90 2.60
N ALA A 223 0.66 13.22 3.62
CA ALA A 223 -0.47 14.13 3.49
C ALA A 223 -0.03 15.55 3.09
N ARG A 224 1.06 16.06 3.68
CA ARG A 224 1.59 17.40 3.35
C ARG A 224 2.05 17.50 1.89
N THR A 225 2.81 16.52 1.43
CA THR A 225 3.33 16.51 0.05
C THR A 225 2.20 16.40 -0.98
N ARG A 226 1.16 15.59 -0.71
CA ARG A 226 0.01 15.47 -1.63
C ARG A 226 -0.85 16.72 -1.64
N ARG A 227 -1.03 17.41 -0.51
CA ARG A 227 -1.70 18.72 -0.47
C ARG A 227 -0.96 19.76 -1.30
N THR A 228 0.38 19.74 -1.25
CA THR A 228 1.21 20.62 -2.10
C THR A 228 0.98 20.29 -3.58
N ARG A 229 1.04 19.01 -3.98
CA ARG A 229 0.74 18.58 -5.36
C ARG A 229 -0.67 18.98 -5.84
N ILE A 230 -1.66 18.96 -4.96
CA ILE A 230 -3.03 19.39 -5.28
C ILE A 230 -3.10 20.90 -5.46
N ALA A 231 -2.44 21.69 -4.59
CA ALA A 231 -2.41 23.14 -4.70
C ALA A 231 -1.66 23.63 -5.95
N ASP A 232 -0.62 22.89 -6.35
CA ASP A 232 0.18 23.20 -7.55
C ASP A 232 -0.48 22.69 -8.84
N ALA A 233 -1.56 21.91 -8.75
CA ALA A 233 -2.24 21.38 -9.93
C ALA A 233 -2.90 22.55 -10.69
N PRO A 234 -2.71 22.64 -12.02
CA PRO A 234 -3.34 23.67 -12.81
C PRO A 234 -4.86 23.57 -12.68
N LEU A 235 -5.51 24.69 -12.36
CA LEU A 235 -6.97 24.79 -12.39
C LEU A 235 -7.42 24.38 -13.80
N ALA A 236 -8.32 23.40 -13.89
CA ALA A 236 -8.91 23.03 -15.16
C ALA A 236 -9.53 24.29 -15.76
N SER A 237 -8.93 24.80 -16.85
CA SER A 237 -9.49 25.90 -17.61
C SER A 237 -10.85 25.45 -18.11
N ASP A 238 -11.90 26.07 -17.59
CA ASP A 238 -13.28 25.93 -18.04
C ASP A 238 -13.29 26.21 -19.54
N HIS A 239 -13.25 25.14 -20.35
CA HIS A 239 -13.47 25.26 -21.79
C HIS A 239 -14.97 25.47 -21.95
N GLY A 240 -15.34 26.74 -21.79
CA GLY A 240 -16.66 27.24 -22.10
C GLY A 240 -17.07 26.81 -23.50
N ALA A 241 -18.31 26.37 -23.58
CA ALA A 241 -19.02 26.17 -24.82
C ALA A 241 -18.90 27.39 -25.73
N GLU A 242 -18.41 27.18 -26.95
CA GLU A 242 -18.82 27.90 -28.15
C GLU A 242 -19.51 26.91 -29.09
#